data_AF-A0A3R7BS97-F1
#
_entry.id   AF-A0A3R7BS97-F1
#
_cell.length_a   1.000
_cell.length_b   1.000
_cell.length_c   1.000
_cell.angle_alpha   90.00
_cell.angle_beta   90.00
_cell.angle_gamma   90.00
#
_symmetry.space_group_name_H-M   'P 1'
#
loop_
_entity.id
_entity.type
_entity.pdbx_description
1 polymer ?
#
loop_
_entity_poly.entity_id
_entity_poly.type
_entity_poly.pdbx_seq_one_letter_code
_entity_poly.pdbx_strand_id
1 'polypeptide(L)'
;MSPATPPRHVVVLVLGDVGRSPRMQYHAVSLSKMPNTKVTLVGYEGERCVPQLLAQPNIHLRTFAPVKVSRSLFVLSGPLKVLIQLCQLFWILLFTLGSIDVLMVQNPPTIPTLCVAWLTCKLKRSKFVIDWHNFGYTVLALSIGESHAFVKIATTVERVFGQLADANFCVTKAMQGWLQNHWRIHATVLYDKPPEFFKPASIAEKHELFTRLADQLPAPI
;
A
#
# COMPACT_ATOMS: atom_id res chain seq x y z
N MET A 1 31.83 13.76 21.41
CA MET A 1 30.96 12.88 20.61
C MET A 1 29.72 13.68 20.27
N SER A 2 29.51 14.07 19.01
CA SER A 2 28.27 14.73 18.59
C SER A 2 27.09 13.78 18.86
N PRO A 3 25.95 14.26 19.37
CA PRO A 3 24.80 13.40 19.63
C PRO A 3 24.38 12.74 18.31
N ALA A 4 24.27 11.40 18.31
CA ALA A 4 23.84 10.66 17.14
C ALA A 4 22.45 11.15 16.72
N THR A 5 22.32 11.62 15.48
CA THR A 5 21.05 12.10 14.94
C THR A 5 20.00 10.99 15.04
N PRO A 6 18.79 11.24 15.57
CA PRO A 6 17.77 10.20 15.65
C PRO A 6 17.46 9.65 14.25
N PRO A 7 17.16 8.34 14.14
CA PRO A 7 16.89 7.71 12.85
C PRO A 7 15.64 8.30 12.22
N ARG A 8 15.66 8.52 10.90
CA ARG A 8 14.48 8.91 10.13
C ARG A 8 13.48 7.77 10.13
N HIS A 9 12.24 8.04 10.53
CA HIS A 9 11.18 7.06 10.58
C HIS A 9 10.26 7.19 9.37
N VAL A 10 10.32 6.19 8.49
CA VAL A 10 9.44 6.07 7.32
C VAL A 10 8.37 5.02 7.59
N VAL A 11 7.11 5.41 7.48
CA VAL A 11 5.97 4.50 7.59
C VAL A 11 5.47 4.17 6.18
N VAL A 12 5.38 2.88 5.89
CA VAL A 12 4.84 2.35 4.64
C VAL A 12 3.48 1.75 4.98
N LEU A 13 2.40 2.32 4.47
CA LEU A 13 1.03 1.95 4.79
C LEU A 13 0.35 1.25 3.62
N VAL A 14 -0.18 0.07 3.92
CA VAL A 14 -0.99 -0.75 3.03
C VAL A 14 -2.28 -1.10 3.74
N LEU A 15 -3.43 -0.68 3.22
CA LEU A 15 -4.71 -1.08 3.79
C LEU A 15 -5.18 -2.40 3.16
N GLY A 16 -4.39 -3.43 3.38
CA GLY A 16 -4.51 -4.77 2.81
C GLY A 16 -3.58 -5.74 3.51
N ASP A 17 -3.66 -7.03 3.16
CA ASP A 17 -2.72 -8.04 3.64
C ASP A 17 -1.29 -7.65 3.24
N VAL A 18 -0.44 -7.43 4.24
CA VAL A 18 0.95 -7.01 4.03
C VAL A 18 1.72 -8.07 3.24
N GLY A 19 1.52 -9.35 3.53
CA GLY A 19 2.19 -10.47 2.87
C GLY A 19 1.84 -10.58 1.38
N ARG A 20 0.64 -10.14 0.99
CA ARG A 20 0.16 -10.12 -0.39
C ARG A 20 0.42 -8.79 -1.12
N SER A 21 1.23 -7.91 -0.54
CA SER A 21 1.52 -6.58 -1.08
C SER A 21 3.02 -6.43 -1.42
N PRO A 22 3.53 -7.18 -2.43
CA PRO A 22 4.96 -7.31 -2.69
C PRO A 22 5.64 -5.96 -2.98
N ARG A 23 5.00 -5.08 -3.75
CA ARG A 23 5.54 -3.74 -4.05
C ARG A 23 5.81 -2.92 -2.80
N MET A 24 4.90 -2.92 -1.84
CA MET A 24 5.08 -2.15 -0.60
C MET A 24 6.11 -2.80 0.32
N GLN A 25 6.25 -4.12 0.27
CA GLN A 25 7.37 -4.81 0.90
C GLN A 25 8.71 -4.41 0.24
N TYR A 26 8.78 -4.28 -1.09
CA TYR A 26 9.99 -3.81 -1.78
C TYR A 26 10.31 -2.36 -1.49
N HIS A 27 9.31 -1.48 -1.38
CA HIS A 27 9.50 -0.13 -0.88
C HIS A 27 10.08 -0.13 0.52
N ALA A 28 9.53 -0.92 1.44
CA ALA A 28 10.04 -1.02 2.80
C ALA A 28 11.50 -1.49 2.83
N VAL A 29 11.86 -2.51 2.04
CA VAL A 29 13.25 -3.00 1.91
C VAL A 29 14.18 -1.98 1.26
N SER A 30 13.71 -1.23 0.25
CA SER A 30 14.53 -0.19 -0.37
C SER A 30 14.79 0.97 0.59
N LEU A 31 13.78 1.37 1.36
CA LEU A 31 13.86 2.44 2.35
C LEU A 31 14.74 2.03 3.55
N SER A 32 14.72 0.75 3.94
CA SER A 32 15.53 0.24 5.06
C SER A 32 17.03 0.29 4.77
N LYS A 33 17.42 0.29 3.49
CA LYS A 33 18.83 0.41 3.07
C LYS A 33 19.36 1.84 3.15
N MET A 34 18.51 2.83 3.38
CA MET A 34 18.95 4.22 3.53
C MET A 34 19.70 4.42 4.86
N PRO A 35 20.75 5.27 4.91
CA PRO A 35 21.47 5.54 6.14
C PRO A 35 20.55 6.05 7.25
N ASN A 36 20.76 5.55 8.47
CA ASN A 36 20.04 5.97 9.68
C ASN A 36 18.50 6.03 9.51
N THR A 37 17.92 5.01 8.86
CA THR A 37 16.49 4.95 8.57
C THR A 37 15.84 3.76 9.28
N LYS A 38 14.74 4.01 9.97
CA LYS A 38 13.83 3.02 10.52
C LYS A 38 12.58 2.97 9.65
N VAL A 39 12.14 1.78 9.29
CA VAL A 39 10.93 1.59 8.50
C VAL A 39 9.88 0.85 9.31
N THR A 40 8.64 1.32 9.30
CA THR A 40 7.50 0.55 9.81
C THR A 40 6.53 0.26 8.69
N LEU A 41 6.27 -1.02 8.42
CA LEU A 41 5.28 -1.48 7.45
C LEU A 41 3.97 -1.78 8.20
N VAL A 42 2.93 -1.02 7.86
CA VAL A 42 1.62 -1.05 8.51
C VAL A 42 0.60 -1.63 7.54
N GLY A 43 -0.22 -2.57 7.99
CA GLY A 43 -1.33 -3.11 7.20
C GLY A 43 -2.05 -4.25 7.88
N TYR A 44 -2.80 -5.04 7.14
CA TYR A 44 -3.49 -6.19 7.73
C TYR A 44 -2.54 -7.36 7.96
N GLU A 45 -2.84 -8.09 9.04
CA GLU A 45 -2.30 -9.43 9.23
C GLU A 45 -2.80 -10.38 8.12
N GLY A 46 -1.96 -11.31 7.70
CA GLY A 46 -2.27 -12.26 6.64
C GLY A 46 -1.07 -13.14 6.30
N GLU A 47 -0.75 -13.25 5.02
CA GLU A 47 0.32 -14.11 4.55
C GLU A 47 1.71 -13.71 5.05
N ARG A 48 2.64 -14.66 5.01
CA ARG A 48 4.04 -14.41 5.35
C ARG A 48 4.68 -13.45 4.35
N CYS A 49 5.35 -12.41 4.86
CA CYS A 49 6.14 -11.48 4.05
C CYS A 49 7.35 -12.17 3.40
N VAL A 50 7.90 -11.54 2.36
CA VAL A 50 9.08 -12.04 1.64
C VAL A 50 10.30 -12.12 2.58
N PRO A 51 11.15 -13.16 2.45
CA PRO A 51 12.29 -13.37 3.35
C PRO A 51 13.22 -12.16 3.45
N GLN A 52 13.40 -11.41 2.36
CA GLN A 52 14.26 -10.22 2.30
C GLN A 52 13.77 -9.11 3.23
N LEU A 53 12.46 -8.99 3.44
CA LEU A 53 11.88 -8.02 4.37
C LEU A 53 12.10 -8.45 5.81
N LEU A 54 11.84 -9.73 6.11
CA LEU A 54 12.00 -10.29 7.45
C LEU A 54 13.45 -10.29 7.92
N ALA A 55 14.41 -10.33 6.99
CA ALA A 55 15.84 -10.25 7.28
C ALA A 55 16.33 -8.85 7.67
N GLN A 56 15.53 -7.79 7.48
CA GLN A 56 15.96 -6.42 7.79
C GLN A 56 15.72 -6.09 9.28
N PRO A 57 16.77 -5.80 10.08
CA PRO A 57 16.60 -5.54 11.51
C PRO A 57 15.95 -4.18 11.81
N ASN A 58 15.92 -3.27 10.84
CA ASN A 58 15.34 -1.92 10.95
C ASN A 58 13.97 -1.79 10.29
N ILE A 59 13.34 -2.90 9.88
CA ILE A 59 11.94 -2.95 9.44
C ILE A 59 11.09 -3.53 10.57
N HIS A 60 10.05 -2.81 10.95
CA HIS A 60 9.08 -3.22 11.96
C HIS A 60 7.72 -3.49 11.29
N LEU A 61 7.16 -4.66 11.51
CA LEU A 61 5.79 -4.98 11.08
C LEU A 61 4.80 -4.51 12.14
N ARG A 62 3.81 -3.72 11.72
CA ARG A 62 2.66 -3.32 12.54
C ARG A 62 1.38 -3.72 11.84
N THR A 63 1.02 -4.98 12.03
CA THR A 63 -0.19 -5.55 11.47
C THR A 63 -1.38 -5.38 12.40
N PHE A 64 -2.57 -5.32 11.83
CA PHE A 64 -3.82 -5.28 12.58
C PHE A 64 -4.91 -6.12 11.91
N ALA A 65 -5.83 -6.65 12.72
CA ALA A 65 -6.90 -7.48 12.19
C ALA A 65 -7.93 -6.62 11.43
N PRO A 66 -8.36 -7.03 10.22
CA PRO A 66 -9.46 -6.36 9.54
C PRO A 66 -10.77 -6.59 10.29
N VAL A 67 -11.60 -5.55 10.35
CA VAL A 67 -12.91 -5.63 11.02
C VAL A 67 -13.81 -6.62 10.26
N LYS A 68 -14.12 -7.75 10.91
CA LYS A 68 -15.06 -8.76 10.38
C LYS A 68 -16.47 -8.37 10.77
N VAL A 69 -17.39 -8.46 9.80
CA VAL A 69 -18.78 -8.08 10.02
C VAL A 69 -19.69 -9.10 9.36
N SER A 70 -20.77 -9.50 10.06
CA SER A 70 -21.73 -10.47 9.56
C SER A 70 -22.44 -9.96 8.30
N ARG A 71 -22.57 -10.84 7.29
CA ARG A 71 -23.28 -10.55 6.04
C ARG A 71 -24.77 -10.24 6.26
N SER A 72 -25.39 -10.76 7.33
CA SER A 72 -26.82 -10.59 7.61
C SER A 72 -27.23 -9.16 8.01
N LEU A 73 -26.28 -8.31 8.40
CA LEU A 73 -26.54 -6.91 8.83
C LEU A 73 -25.91 -5.88 7.88
N PHE A 74 -25.53 -6.30 6.67
CA PHE A 74 -24.60 -5.59 5.77
C PHE A 74 -24.90 -4.09 5.56
N VAL A 75 -26.18 -3.70 5.46
CA VAL A 75 -26.57 -2.31 5.19
C VAL A 75 -26.19 -1.36 6.33
N LEU A 76 -26.40 -1.77 7.59
CA LEU A 76 -26.01 -0.97 8.76
C LEU A 76 -24.55 -1.19 9.15
N SER A 77 -24.07 -2.41 8.90
CA SER A 77 -22.80 -2.91 9.42
C SER A 77 -21.62 -2.54 8.51
N GLY A 78 -21.85 -2.26 7.23
CA GLY A 78 -20.86 -1.76 6.28
C GLY A 78 -20.27 -0.39 6.66
N PRO A 79 -21.08 0.66 6.84
CA PRO A 79 -20.59 1.97 7.29
C PRO A 79 -19.90 1.90 8.66
N LEU A 80 -20.47 1.14 9.60
CA LEU A 80 -19.86 0.92 10.92
C LEU A 80 -18.50 0.24 10.81
N LYS A 81 -18.35 -0.78 9.95
CA LYS A 81 -17.08 -1.44 9.66
C LYS A 81 -16.01 -0.43 9.23
N VAL A 82 -16.37 0.42 8.25
CA VAL A 82 -15.46 1.44 7.71
C VAL A 82 -15.08 2.43 8.81
N LEU A 83 -16.02 2.86 9.65
CA LEU A 83 -15.75 3.76 10.76
C LEU A 83 -14.84 3.15 11.84
N ILE A 84 -15.05 1.90 12.22
CA ILE A 84 -14.17 1.22 13.20
C ILE A 84 -12.76 1.10 12.62
N GLN A 85 -12.65 0.69 11.36
CA GLN A 85 -11.35 0.55 10.70
C GLN A 85 -10.63 1.90 10.54
N LEU A 86 -11.40 2.97 10.31
CA LEU A 86 -10.93 4.36 10.32
C LEU A 86 -10.34 4.76 11.67
N CYS A 87 -11.09 4.55 12.75
CA CYS A 87 -10.66 4.86 14.11
C CYS A 87 -9.41 4.05 14.48
N GLN A 88 -9.37 2.77 14.11
CA GLN A 88 -8.20 1.91 14.32
C GLN A 88 -6.96 2.43 13.58
N LEU A 89 -7.11 2.80 12.31
CA LEU A 89 -6.00 3.35 11.53
C LEU A 89 -5.51 4.68 12.11
N PHE A 90 -6.42 5.59 12.45
CA PHE A 90 -6.07 6.85 13.13
C PHE A 90 -5.32 6.59 14.44
N TRP A 91 -5.79 5.65 15.24
CA TRP A 91 -5.16 5.31 16.52
C TRP A 91 -3.73 4.81 16.34
N ILE A 92 -3.52 3.90 15.39
CA ILE A 92 -2.19 3.37 15.06
C ILE A 92 -1.28 4.51 14.62
N LEU A 93 -1.72 5.28 13.62
CA LEU A 93 -0.90 6.34 13.03
C LEU A 93 -0.60 7.48 14.00
N LEU A 94 -1.55 7.89 14.84
CA LEU A 94 -1.37 9.03 15.75
C LEU A 94 -0.69 8.66 17.07
N PHE A 95 -1.11 7.58 17.70
CA PHE A 95 -0.74 7.28 19.09
C PHE A 95 0.23 6.10 19.24
N THR A 96 0.32 5.20 18.25
CA THR A 96 1.14 3.98 18.38
C THR A 96 2.52 4.12 17.74
N LEU A 97 2.64 4.81 16.60
CA LEU A 97 3.88 4.84 15.81
C LEU A 97 4.92 5.88 16.25
N GLY A 98 4.61 6.74 17.23
CA GLY A 98 5.51 7.80 17.68
C GLY A 98 5.67 8.94 16.64
N SER A 99 6.88 9.48 16.50
CA SER A 99 7.21 10.46 15.45
C SER A 99 7.30 9.78 14.09
N ILE A 100 6.83 10.46 13.04
CA ILE A 100 6.88 9.98 11.66
C ILE A 100 7.52 11.09 10.84
N ASP A 101 8.52 10.78 10.02
CA ASP A 101 9.13 11.76 9.10
C ASP A 101 8.46 11.69 7.73
N VAL A 102 8.14 10.48 7.27
CA VAL A 102 7.49 10.22 5.99
C VAL A 102 6.43 9.14 6.16
N LEU A 103 5.21 9.38 5.66
CA LEU A 103 4.15 8.39 5.54
C LEU A 103 3.86 8.16 4.05
N MET A 104 4.22 6.97 3.57
CA MET A 104 3.97 6.50 2.21
C MET A 104 2.76 5.59 2.19
N VAL A 105 1.79 5.85 1.30
CA VAL A 105 0.54 5.09 1.22
C VAL A 105 0.37 4.48 -0.16
N GLN A 106 -0.04 3.21 -0.21
CA GLN A 106 -0.45 2.55 -1.44
C GLN A 106 -1.85 3.01 -1.86
N ASN A 107 -2.02 3.48 -3.10
CA ASN A 107 -3.35 3.72 -3.70
C ASN A 107 -3.64 2.67 -4.77
N PRO A 108 -4.77 1.94 -4.71
CA PRO A 108 -5.84 1.98 -3.70
C PRO A 108 -5.50 1.20 -2.40
N PRO A 109 -6.31 1.34 -1.32
CA PRO A 109 -7.60 2.04 -1.24
C PRO A 109 -7.50 3.53 -0.89
N THR A 110 -8.32 4.31 -1.59
CA THR A 110 -8.32 5.77 -1.48
C THR A 110 -9.13 6.28 -0.30
N ILE A 111 -10.45 6.03 -0.34
CA ILE A 111 -11.37 6.49 0.68
C ILE A 111 -11.47 5.39 1.73
N PRO A 112 -11.28 5.68 3.01
CA PRO A 112 -10.95 6.98 3.61
C PRO A 112 -9.45 7.18 3.94
N THR A 113 -8.60 6.22 3.55
CA THR A 113 -7.17 6.14 3.89
C THR A 113 -6.38 7.41 3.58
N LEU A 114 -6.54 8.00 2.39
CA LEU A 114 -5.77 9.20 2.03
C LEU A 114 -6.10 10.39 2.93
N CYS A 115 -7.38 10.53 3.32
CA CYS A 115 -7.81 11.58 4.25
C CYS A 115 -7.14 11.40 5.61
N VAL A 116 -7.14 10.18 6.14
CA VAL A 116 -6.50 9.83 7.42
C VAL A 116 -5.00 10.11 7.35
N ALA A 117 -4.33 9.58 6.33
CA ALA A 117 -2.89 9.69 6.17
C ALA A 117 -2.45 11.15 6.02
N TRP A 118 -3.15 11.93 5.20
CA TRP A 118 -2.87 13.35 5.04
C TRP A 118 -3.06 14.11 6.37
N LEU A 119 -4.16 13.86 7.09
CA LEU A 119 -4.41 14.53 8.36
C LEU A 119 -3.35 14.15 9.41
N THR A 120 -2.99 12.87 9.50
CA THR A 120 -1.86 12.40 10.31
C THR A 120 -0.59 13.17 9.96
N CYS A 121 -0.29 13.34 8.67
CA CYS A 121 0.91 14.06 8.24
C CYS A 121 0.90 15.53 8.66
N LYS A 122 -0.25 16.20 8.56
CA LYS A 122 -0.37 17.58 9.05
C LYS A 122 -0.19 17.69 10.55
N LEU A 123 -0.81 16.79 11.32
CA LEU A 123 -0.71 16.77 12.78
C LEU A 123 0.71 16.43 13.27
N LYS A 124 1.39 15.50 12.61
CA LYS A 124 2.76 15.08 12.96
C LYS A 124 3.86 15.88 12.26
N ARG A 125 3.51 16.83 11.40
CA ARG A 125 4.45 17.59 10.54
C ARG A 125 5.35 16.68 9.70
N SER A 126 4.80 15.56 9.22
CA SER A 126 5.49 14.58 8.39
C SER A 126 5.19 14.81 6.90
N LYS A 127 5.97 14.16 6.03
CA LYS A 127 5.75 14.18 4.59
C LYS A 127 4.73 13.12 4.18
N PHE A 128 3.77 13.53 3.35
CA PHE A 128 2.73 12.65 2.81
C PHE A 128 3.10 12.21 1.39
N VAL A 129 3.26 10.91 1.17
CA VAL A 129 3.66 10.35 -0.12
C VAL A 129 2.63 9.31 -0.58
N ILE A 130 2.22 9.38 -1.84
CA ILE A 130 1.28 8.41 -2.43
C ILE A 130 1.98 7.60 -3.51
N ASP A 131 1.83 6.28 -3.46
CA ASP A 131 2.22 5.37 -4.53
C ASP A 131 0.99 4.86 -5.30
N TRP A 132 0.84 5.36 -6.52
CA TRP A 132 -0.28 5.10 -7.43
C TRP A 132 -0.05 3.78 -8.17
N HIS A 133 -0.85 2.77 -7.82
CA HIS A 133 -0.90 1.48 -8.53
C HIS A 133 -2.07 1.36 -9.48
N ASN A 134 -3.22 1.89 -9.05
CA ASN A 134 -4.45 1.98 -9.80
C ASN A 134 -5.24 3.19 -9.28
N PHE A 135 -6.31 3.54 -9.98
CA PHE A 135 -7.26 4.54 -9.49
C PHE A 135 -8.38 3.83 -8.71
N GLY A 136 -8.61 4.25 -7.46
CA GLY A 136 -9.64 3.65 -6.61
C GLY A 136 -11.05 3.87 -7.20
N TYR A 137 -11.29 5.03 -7.79
CA TYR A 137 -12.57 5.44 -8.36
C TYR A 137 -12.91 4.61 -9.60
N THR A 138 -11.91 4.19 -10.40
CA THR A 138 -12.17 3.33 -11.57
C THR A 138 -12.55 1.93 -11.12
N VAL A 139 -11.86 1.37 -10.12
CA VAL A 139 -12.21 0.06 -9.53
C VAL A 139 -13.62 0.10 -8.93
N LEU A 140 -13.95 1.19 -8.23
CA LEU A 140 -15.29 1.42 -7.70
C LEU A 140 -16.33 1.54 -8.81
N ALA A 141 -16.02 2.28 -9.89
CA ALA A 141 -16.92 2.45 -11.03
C ALA A 141 -17.26 1.14 -11.73
N LEU A 142 -16.31 0.20 -11.80
CA LEU A 142 -16.58 -1.16 -12.31
C LEU A 142 -17.62 -1.92 -11.46
N SER A 143 -17.75 -1.58 -10.17
CA SER A 143 -18.64 -2.28 -9.24
C SER A 143 -20.05 -1.67 -9.17
N ILE A 144 -20.16 -0.34 -9.21
CA ILE A 144 -21.43 0.38 -8.97
C ILE A 144 -21.85 1.32 -10.12
N GLY A 145 -21.09 1.34 -11.21
CA GLY A 145 -21.33 2.17 -12.40
C GLY A 145 -20.68 3.56 -12.31
N GLU A 146 -20.21 4.06 -13.45
CA GLU A 146 -19.48 5.34 -13.57
C GLU A 146 -20.34 6.58 -13.22
N SER A 147 -21.65 6.52 -13.50
CA SER A 147 -22.57 7.64 -13.26
C SER A 147 -22.91 7.83 -11.78
N HIS A 148 -22.58 6.86 -10.93
CA HIS A 148 -22.95 6.85 -9.51
C HIS A 148 -22.26 7.99 -8.74
N ALA A 149 -23.02 8.71 -7.89
CA ALA A 149 -22.51 9.87 -7.15
C ALA A 149 -21.28 9.53 -6.29
N PHE A 150 -21.24 8.34 -5.71
CA PHE A 150 -20.10 7.87 -4.90
C PHE A 150 -18.80 7.73 -5.71
N VAL A 151 -18.86 7.40 -7.00
CA VAL A 151 -17.68 7.38 -7.89
C VAL A 151 -17.16 8.79 -8.12
N LYS A 152 -18.05 9.77 -8.32
CA LYS A 152 -17.66 11.18 -8.47
C LYS A 152 -16.98 11.72 -7.20
N ILE A 153 -17.50 11.34 -6.03
CA ILE A 153 -16.88 11.66 -4.73
C ILE A 153 -15.49 11.01 -4.66
N ALA A 154 -15.36 9.71 -4.96
CA ALA A 154 -14.08 8.99 -4.97
C ALA A 154 -13.04 9.65 -5.90
N THR A 155 -13.46 9.98 -7.12
CA THR A 155 -12.62 10.70 -8.10
C THR A 155 -12.12 12.02 -7.54
N THR A 156 -13.02 12.79 -6.91
CA THR A 156 -12.68 14.10 -6.34
C THR A 156 -11.71 13.97 -5.17
N VAL A 157 -11.93 13.00 -4.28
CA VAL A 157 -11.04 12.74 -3.15
C VAL A 157 -9.66 12.32 -3.64
N GLU A 158 -9.55 11.35 -4.56
CA GLU A 158 -8.25 10.96 -5.15
C GLU A 158 -7.51 12.15 -5.72
N ARG A 159 -8.18 12.94 -6.56
CA ARG A 159 -7.58 14.12 -7.18
C ARG A 159 -7.06 15.11 -6.14
N VAL A 160 -7.89 15.47 -5.16
CA VAL A 160 -7.55 16.49 -4.16
C VAL A 160 -6.38 16.01 -3.28
N PHE A 161 -6.45 14.82 -2.72
CA PHE A 161 -5.36 14.32 -1.86
C PHE A 161 -4.09 14.00 -2.65
N GLY A 162 -4.22 13.60 -3.92
CA GLY A 162 -3.11 13.48 -4.84
C GLY A 162 -2.35 14.79 -5.07
N GLN A 163 -3.08 15.89 -5.24
CA GLN A 163 -2.51 17.23 -5.36
C GLN A 163 -1.92 17.74 -4.05
N LEU A 164 -2.44 17.30 -2.91
CA LEU A 164 -1.98 17.69 -1.57
C LEU A 164 -0.78 16.87 -1.07
N ALA A 165 -0.40 15.79 -1.75
CA ALA A 165 0.75 14.96 -1.39
C ALA A 165 2.07 15.71 -1.65
N ASP A 166 3.03 15.56 -0.74
CA ASP A 166 4.37 16.12 -0.88
C ASP A 166 5.16 15.44 -2.01
N ALA A 167 4.86 14.16 -2.30
CA ALA A 167 5.39 13.44 -3.44
C ALA A 167 4.41 12.36 -3.93
N ASN A 168 4.50 12.03 -5.22
CA ASN A 168 3.70 10.99 -5.85
C ASN A 168 4.61 10.03 -6.63
N PHE A 169 4.37 8.73 -6.52
CA PHE A 169 4.99 7.67 -7.30
C PHE A 169 3.95 6.94 -8.13
N CYS A 170 4.30 6.40 -9.30
CA CYS A 170 3.35 5.63 -10.09
C CYS A 170 4.00 4.47 -10.84
N VAL A 171 3.20 3.44 -11.15
CA VAL A 171 3.66 2.20 -11.78
C VAL A 171 4.14 2.34 -13.24
N THR A 172 3.62 3.31 -14.00
CA THR A 172 3.90 3.42 -15.44
C THR A 172 4.00 4.86 -15.94
N LYS A 173 4.65 5.04 -17.10
CA LYS A 173 4.70 6.33 -17.83
C LYS A 173 3.33 6.78 -18.32
N ALA A 174 2.47 5.84 -18.71
CA ALA A 174 1.10 6.15 -19.11
C ALA A 174 0.30 6.74 -17.93
N MET A 175 0.40 6.13 -16.74
CA MET A 175 -0.23 6.67 -15.54
C MET A 175 0.36 8.02 -15.13
N GLN A 176 1.68 8.21 -15.24
CA GLN A 176 2.33 9.51 -15.01
C GLN A 176 1.72 10.60 -15.90
N GLY A 177 1.65 10.35 -17.21
CA GLY A 177 1.07 11.30 -18.17
C GLY A 177 -0.40 11.58 -17.89
N TRP A 178 -1.17 10.54 -17.52
CA TRP A 178 -2.57 10.70 -17.17
C TRP A 178 -2.77 11.57 -15.92
N LEU A 179 -2.04 11.28 -14.84
CA LEU A 179 -2.04 12.04 -13.58
C LEU A 179 -1.69 13.51 -13.80
N GLN A 180 -0.67 13.77 -14.62
CA GLN A 180 -0.23 15.12 -14.97
C GLN A 180 -1.31 15.85 -15.77
N ASN A 181 -1.82 15.25 -16.84
CA ASN A 181 -2.70 15.93 -17.79
C ASN A 181 -4.12 16.16 -17.23
N HIS A 182 -4.62 15.22 -16.41
CA HIS A 182 -6.00 15.28 -15.91
C HIS A 182 -6.07 15.89 -14.51
N TRP A 183 -5.13 15.54 -13.64
CA TRP A 183 -5.16 15.93 -12.23
C TRP A 183 -4.04 16.89 -11.85
N ARG A 184 -3.14 17.27 -12.76
CA ARG A 184 -1.98 18.14 -12.48
C ARG A 184 -1.09 17.60 -11.37
N ILE A 185 -1.02 16.28 -11.25
CA ILE A 185 -0.19 15.57 -10.27
C ILE A 185 1.11 15.15 -10.93
N HIS A 186 2.22 15.69 -10.43
CA HIS A 186 3.55 15.30 -10.84
C HIS A 186 3.97 14.04 -10.07
N ALA A 187 4.02 12.90 -10.76
CA ALA A 187 4.45 11.63 -10.18
C ALA A 187 5.81 11.21 -10.75
N THR A 188 6.60 10.47 -9.97
CA THR A 188 7.82 9.79 -10.45
C THR A 188 7.51 8.34 -10.76
N VAL A 189 7.92 7.86 -11.93
CA VAL A 189 7.64 6.48 -12.34
C VAL A 189 8.58 5.52 -11.63
N LEU A 190 8.01 4.62 -10.84
CA LEU A 190 8.67 3.48 -10.25
C LEU A 190 7.99 2.24 -10.84
N TYR A 191 8.63 1.60 -11.81
CA TYR A 191 8.05 0.42 -12.46
C TYR A 191 7.95 -0.74 -11.48
N ASP A 192 6.84 -1.49 -11.57
CA ASP A 192 6.70 -2.76 -10.85
C ASP A 192 7.52 -3.83 -11.57
N LYS A 193 8.84 -3.80 -11.36
CA LYS A 193 9.76 -4.76 -11.94
C LYS A 193 9.86 -5.98 -11.03
N PRO A 194 9.95 -7.19 -11.59
CA PRO A 194 10.28 -8.36 -10.80
C PRO A 194 11.59 -8.10 -10.05
N PRO A 195 11.64 -8.43 -8.75
CA PRO A 195 12.86 -8.27 -7.96
C PRO A 195 13.96 -9.20 -8.48
N GLU A 196 15.23 -8.92 -8.16
CA GLU A 196 16.39 -9.69 -8.66
C GLU A 196 16.32 -11.20 -8.36
N PHE A 197 15.60 -11.60 -7.32
CA PHE A 197 15.42 -13.01 -6.97
C PHE A 197 14.38 -13.73 -7.85
N PHE A 198 13.56 -12.99 -8.59
CA PHE A 198 12.62 -13.55 -9.56
C PHE A 198 13.37 -13.83 -10.86
N LYS A 199 13.89 -15.05 -10.95
CA LYS A 199 14.69 -15.57 -12.07
C LYS A 199 13.99 -16.76 -12.72
N PRO A 200 14.34 -17.10 -13.97
CA PRO A 200 13.85 -18.34 -14.58
C PRO A 200 14.14 -19.55 -13.69
N ALA A 201 13.12 -20.39 -13.49
CA ALA A 201 13.25 -21.62 -12.69
C ALA A 201 14.32 -22.55 -13.30
N SER A 202 15.11 -23.16 -12.42
CA SER A 202 16.06 -24.21 -12.77
C SER A 202 15.33 -25.45 -13.30
N ILE A 203 16.08 -26.34 -13.97
CA ILE A 203 15.50 -27.60 -14.48
C ILE A 203 14.90 -28.43 -13.34
N ALA A 204 15.55 -28.46 -12.17
CA ALA A 204 15.05 -29.17 -10.99
C ALA A 204 13.73 -28.57 -10.47
N GLU A 205 13.66 -27.26 -10.30
CA GLU A 205 12.44 -26.57 -9.86
C GLU A 205 11.30 -26.74 -10.88
N LYS A 206 11.61 -26.69 -12.19
CA LYS A 206 10.64 -26.98 -13.25
C LYS A 206 10.13 -28.42 -13.15
N HIS A 207 11.03 -29.40 -13.06
CA HIS A 207 10.66 -30.80 -12.96
C HIS A 207 9.78 -31.04 -11.73
N GLU A 208 10.16 -30.54 -10.56
CA GLU A 208 9.38 -30.65 -9.32
C GLU A 208 7.98 -30.01 -9.47
N LEU A 209 7.90 -28.83 -10.08
CA LEU A 209 6.63 -28.14 -10.34
C LEU A 209 5.74 -28.96 -11.28
N PHE A 210 6.27 -29.40 -12.42
CA PHE A 210 5.50 -30.16 -13.41
C PHE A 210 5.08 -31.53 -12.88
N THR A 211 5.90 -32.19 -12.05
CA THR A 211 5.52 -33.42 -11.35
C THR A 211 4.38 -33.17 -10.36
N ARG A 212 4.40 -32.07 -9.59
CA ARG A 212 3.29 -31.70 -8.69
C ARG A 212 2.00 -31.35 -9.43
N LEU A 213 2.11 -30.78 -10.63
CA LEU A 213 0.98 -30.38 -11.45
C LEU A 213 0.53 -31.46 -12.44
N ALA A 214 1.20 -32.62 -12.47
CA ALA A 214 0.99 -33.64 -13.49
C ALA A 214 -0.50 -34.05 -13.61
N ASP A 215 -1.18 -34.24 -12.49
CA ASP A 215 -2.59 -34.65 -12.44
C ASP A 215 -3.58 -33.52 -12.80
N GLN A 216 -3.11 -32.26 -12.85
CA GLN A 216 -3.92 -31.08 -13.20
C GLN A 216 -3.71 -30.63 -14.64
N LEU A 217 -2.67 -31.15 -15.30
CA LEU A 217 -2.37 -30.81 -16.68
C LEU A 217 -3.17 -31.74 -17.60
N PRO A 218 -3.80 -31.20 -18.65
CA PRO A 218 -4.44 -32.05 -19.65
C PRO A 218 -3.41 -32.98 -20.27
N ALA A 219 -3.83 -34.21 -20.57
CA ALA A 219 -2.99 -35.17 -21.25
C ALA A 219 -2.47 -34.55 -22.56
N PRO A 220 -1.18 -34.78 -22.92
CA PRO A 220 -0.65 -34.28 -24.17
C PRO A 220 -1.51 -34.79 -25.34
N ILE A 221 -1.83 -33.87 -26.27
CA ILE A 221 -2.56 -34.15 -27.52
C ILE A 221 -1.69 -35.01 -28.43
#